data_AF-A0A2V4HMK7-F1
#
_entry.id   AF-A0A2V4HMK7-F1
#
_cell.length_a   1.000
_cell.length_b   1.000
_cell.length_c   1.000
_cell.angle_alpha   90.00
_cell.angle_beta   90.00
_cell.angle_gamma   90.00
#
_symmetry.space_group_name_H-M   'P 1'
#
loop_
_entity.id
_entity.type
_entity.pdbx_description
1 polymer ?
#
loop_
_entity_poly.entity_id
_entity_poly.type
_entity_poly.pdbx_seq_one_letter_code
_entity_poly.pdbx_strand_id
1 'polypeptide(L)'
;MSMRSKAGGSTDSVDESRRSFLKGAMLSLFSVAIGGISLERFFVPTTRNVPVTSYNGKYPTALLVDPDNNPITASEIPYAIPSSSSYPILVFNYPLQDEPNILIKLRNVIIPNAIHIKNSEGGTDSITAYSGICQHLGCTVPLLDYHPGNSIPFEAQLIGYTKSNWPTYGLIYCKCHGSQYDPVRGPHNLYNSGPAPSPANHSLPQVLFYHDTTTDYLYAVGMNPVNAVIRTHLWQPNGEVYGPEVVEENLSGGTALPYDNTIGNYKTVVVSSSNFKWSGRF
;
A
#
# COMPACT_ATOMS: atom_id res chain seq x y z
N MET A 1 -73.99 -49.93 56.11
CA MET A 1 -72.68 -50.26 55.50
C MET A 1 -72.13 -48.97 54.89
N SER A 2 -71.24 -48.32 55.62
CA SER A 2 -70.59 -47.06 55.22
C SER A 2 -69.48 -47.36 54.22
N MET A 3 -69.52 -46.76 53.03
CA MET A 3 -68.36 -46.68 52.16
C MET A 3 -68.01 -45.20 51.95
N ARG A 4 -66.97 -44.80 52.68
CA ARG A 4 -66.14 -43.61 52.46
C ARG A 4 -64.92 -44.07 51.68
N SER A 5 -64.68 -43.52 50.50
CA SER A 5 -63.46 -43.68 49.68
C SER A 5 -63.69 -42.90 48.38
N LYS A 6 -62.86 -41.99 47.88
CA LYS A 6 -61.58 -41.39 48.29
C LYS A 6 -61.43 -40.19 47.33
N ALA A 7 -61.22 -38.98 47.85
CA ALA A 7 -60.74 -37.87 47.04
C ALA A 7 -59.26 -38.12 46.68
N GLY A 8 -58.84 -37.79 45.47
CA GLY A 8 -57.42 -37.82 45.10
C GLY A 8 -57.17 -37.81 43.61
N GLY A 9 -56.89 -36.62 43.06
CA GLY A 9 -56.37 -36.44 41.70
C GLY A 9 -56.96 -35.22 41.01
N SER A 10 -56.68 -34.00 41.50
CA SER A 10 -56.71 -32.84 40.60
C SER A 10 -55.56 -33.04 39.63
N THR A 11 -55.87 -33.46 38.41
CA THR A 11 -54.99 -33.18 37.28
C THR A 11 -55.01 -31.67 37.13
N ASP A 12 -54.03 -30.98 37.73
CA ASP A 12 -53.84 -29.55 37.53
C ASP A 12 -53.76 -29.31 36.03
N SER A 13 -54.85 -28.84 35.44
CA SER A 13 -54.90 -28.52 34.02
C SER A 13 -53.96 -27.36 33.82
N VAL A 14 -52.86 -27.60 33.11
CA VAL A 14 -51.85 -26.58 32.92
C VAL A 14 -52.49 -25.37 32.24
N ASP A 15 -52.36 -24.20 32.86
CA ASP A 15 -52.84 -22.94 32.31
C ASP A 15 -52.07 -22.63 31.03
N GLU A 16 -52.74 -22.81 29.89
CA GLU A 16 -52.16 -22.60 28.56
C GLU A 16 -51.75 -21.15 28.30
N SER A 17 -52.37 -20.18 29.00
CA SER A 17 -51.96 -18.77 28.93
C SER A 17 -50.62 -18.55 29.62
N ARG A 18 -50.46 -19.08 30.84
CA ARG A 18 -49.18 -19.05 31.58
C ARG A 18 -48.08 -19.81 30.84
N ARG A 19 -48.41 -20.97 30.26
CA ARG A 19 -47.48 -21.78 29.46
C ARG A 19 -47.02 -21.03 28.22
N SER A 20 -47.93 -20.36 27.51
CA SER A 20 -47.61 -19.58 26.31
C SER A 20 -46.75 -18.37 26.65
N PHE A 21 -47.06 -17.66 27.74
CA PHE A 21 -46.25 -16.57 28.24
C PHE A 21 -44.82 -17.03 28.57
N LEU A 22 -44.65 -18.13 29.30
CA LEU A 22 -43.33 -18.67 29.67
C LEU A 22 -42.52 -19.13 28.45
N LYS A 23 -43.18 -19.76 27.46
CA LYS A 23 -42.52 -20.12 26.19
C LYS A 23 -42.06 -18.88 25.42
N GLY A 24 -42.89 -17.85 25.35
CA GLY A 24 -42.54 -16.58 24.72
C GLY A 24 -41.35 -15.90 25.41
N ALA A 25 -41.41 -15.79 26.74
CA ALA A 25 -40.33 -15.20 27.54
C ALA A 25 -39.00 -15.98 27.39
N MET A 26 -39.06 -17.32 27.40
CA MET A 26 -37.89 -18.17 27.22
C MET A 26 -37.29 -18.01 25.81
N LEU A 27 -38.12 -17.97 24.76
CA LEU A 27 -37.65 -17.72 23.39
C LEU A 27 -37.00 -16.33 23.28
N SER A 28 -37.59 -15.29 23.86
CA SER A 28 -37.01 -13.95 23.85
C SER A 28 -35.67 -13.88 24.57
N LEU A 29 -35.55 -14.49 25.76
CA LEU A 29 -34.28 -14.55 26.50
C LEU A 29 -33.20 -15.31 25.73
N PHE A 30 -33.58 -16.42 25.09
CA PHE A 30 -32.67 -17.21 24.26
C PHE A 30 -32.23 -16.44 23.01
N SER A 31 -33.14 -15.72 22.35
CA SER A 31 -32.82 -14.86 21.21
C SER A 31 -31.89 -13.70 21.59
N VAL A 32 -32.06 -13.08 22.77
CA VAL A 32 -31.13 -12.06 23.27
C VAL A 32 -29.77 -12.68 23.61
N ALA A 33 -29.74 -13.86 24.21
CA ALA A 33 -28.49 -14.56 24.51
C ALA A 33 -27.70 -14.91 23.24
N ILE A 34 -28.37 -15.40 22.18
CA ILE A 34 -27.73 -15.66 20.89
C ILE A 34 -27.33 -14.35 20.18
N GLY A 35 -28.21 -13.35 20.17
CA GLY A 35 -27.93 -12.04 19.56
C GLY A 35 -26.80 -11.28 20.25
N GLY A 36 -26.55 -11.55 21.53
CA GLY A 36 -25.42 -11.02 22.30
C GLY A 36 -24.08 -11.68 21.97
N ILE A 37 -24.07 -12.85 21.32
CA ILE A 37 -22.87 -13.50 20.82
C ILE A 37 -22.53 -12.90 19.46
N SER A 38 -21.76 -11.81 19.46
CA SER A 38 -21.16 -11.29 18.23
C SER A 38 -20.05 -12.25 17.76
N LEU A 39 -20.43 -13.25 16.95
CA LEU A 39 -19.49 -14.18 16.30
C LEU A 39 -18.45 -13.44 15.44
N GLU A 40 -18.81 -12.25 14.96
CA GLU A 40 -17.90 -11.38 14.20
C GLU A 40 -16.61 -11.10 14.96
N ARG A 41 -16.64 -10.91 16.29
CA ARG A 41 -15.43 -10.65 17.09
C ARG A 41 -14.44 -11.82 17.13
N PHE A 42 -14.87 -13.03 16.76
CA PHE A 42 -13.99 -14.22 16.71
C PHE A 42 -13.33 -14.42 15.34
N PHE A 43 -13.95 -13.92 14.27
CA PHE A 43 -13.47 -14.09 12.89
C PHE A 43 -12.91 -12.81 12.28
N VAL A 44 -13.25 -11.67 12.86
CA VAL A 44 -12.74 -10.36 12.45
C VAL A 44 -11.50 -10.05 13.28
N PRO A 45 -10.32 -9.89 12.66
CA PRO A 45 -9.12 -9.46 13.36
C PRO A 45 -9.42 -8.17 14.14
N THR A 46 -8.93 -8.09 15.38
CA THR A 46 -9.05 -6.87 16.20
C THR A 46 -8.35 -5.67 15.58
N THR A 47 -7.48 -5.91 14.61
CA THR A 47 -6.77 -4.92 13.79
C THR A 47 -7.56 -4.49 12.53
N ARG A 48 -8.70 -5.13 12.23
CA ARG A 48 -9.55 -4.71 11.09
C ARG A 48 -10.05 -3.29 11.37
N ASN A 49 -9.86 -2.38 10.41
CA ASN A 49 -10.29 -0.98 10.45
C ASN A 49 -9.64 -0.14 11.55
N VAL A 50 -8.50 -0.57 12.08
CA VAL A 50 -7.66 0.30 12.91
C VAL A 50 -6.60 0.89 11.99
N PRO A 51 -6.65 2.18 11.67
CA PRO A 51 -5.59 2.83 10.92
C PRO A 51 -4.29 2.72 11.71
N VAL A 52 -3.27 2.24 11.03
CA VAL A 52 -1.89 2.21 11.46
C VAL A 52 -1.31 3.62 11.24
N THR A 53 -1.94 4.61 11.83
CA THR A 53 -1.50 6.00 11.71
C THR A 53 -0.41 6.29 12.72
N SER A 54 0.60 7.04 12.30
CA SER A 54 1.37 7.84 13.24
C SER A 54 0.62 9.14 13.51
N TYR A 55 0.33 9.44 14.77
CA TYR A 55 -0.08 10.76 15.24
C TYR A 55 -1.19 11.49 14.43
N ASN A 56 -2.45 11.31 14.87
CA ASN A 56 -3.60 12.13 14.44
C ASN A 56 -4.03 11.94 12.96
N GLY A 57 -4.08 10.70 12.47
CA GLY A 57 -4.62 10.39 11.14
C GLY A 57 -3.70 10.75 9.97
N LYS A 58 -2.41 10.98 10.23
CA LYS A 58 -1.42 11.39 9.21
C LYS A 58 -0.47 10.25 8.86
N TYR A 59 0.10 10.34 7.66
CA TYR A 59 1.19 9.47 7.25
C TYR A 59 2.43 9.63 8.15
N PRO A 60 3.16 8.54 8.44
CA PRO A 60 4.42 8.60 9.18
C PRO A 60 5.49 9.37 8.42
N THR A 61 6.20 10.24 9.12
CA THR A 61 7.48 10.74 8.60
C THR A 61 8.54 9.66 8.84
N ALA A 62 9.01 9.04 7.76
CA ALA A 62 9.96 7.94 7.79
C ALA A 62 11.28 8.32 7.12
N LEU A 63 12.37 8.29 7.87
CA LEU A 63 13.71 8.45 7.33
C LEU A 63 14.09 7.23 6.48
N LEU A 64 14.61 7.46 5.28
CA LEU A 64 15.18 6.40 4.45
C LEU A 64 16.58 6.06 4.97
N VAL A 65 16.79 4.79 5.28
CA VAL A 65 18.08 4.27 5.77
C VAL A 65 18.54 3.07 4.95
N ASP A 66 19.85 2.83 4.96
CA ASP A 66 20.44 1.61 4.40
C ASP A 66 20.22 0.39 5.35
N PRO A 67 20.57 -0.84 4.94
CA PRO A 67 20.44 -2.03 5.79
C PRO A 67 21.25 -1.99 7.10
N ASP A 68 22.26 -1.12 7.17
CA ASP A 68 23.11 -0.90 8.35
C ASP A 68 22.55 0.22 9.26
N ASN A 69 21.33 0.71 8.97
CA ASN A 69 20.64 1.83 9.65
C ASN A 69 21.26 3.21 9.48
N ASN A 70 22.12 3.41 8.48
CA ASN A 70 22.63 4.73 8.20
C ASN A 70 21.64 5.51 7.31
N PRO A 71 21.44 6.81 7.53
CA PRO A 71 20.62 7.64 6.66
C PRO A 71 21.12 7.62 5.21
N ILE A 72 20.17 7.52 4.26
CA ILE A 72 20.45 7.65 2.84
C ILE A 72 20.40 9.11 2.44
N THR A 73 21.41 9.51 1.66
CA THR A 73 21.58 10.84 1.10
C THR A 73 21.03 10.92 -0.32
N ALA A 74 20.44 12.06 -0.70
CA ALA A 74 19.87 12.25 -2.04
C ALA A 74 20.95 12.19 -3.14
N SER A 75 22.17 12.63 -2.81
CA SER A 75 23.32 12.60 -3.71
C SER A 75 23.78 11.18 -4.04
N GLU A 76 23.75 10.24 -3.08
CA GLU A 76 24.27 8.87 -3.27
C GLU A 76 23.31 7.93 -4.01
N ILE A 77 22.04 8.30 -4.16
CA ILE A 77 21.09 7.49 -4.92
C ILE A 77 21.56 7.37 -6.38
N PRO A 78 21.69 6.14 -6.92
CA PRO A 78 21.98 5.90 -8.33
C PRO A 78 20.93 6.56 -9.23
N TYR A 79 21.35 7.12 -10.36
CA TYR A 79 20.45 7.77 -11.31
C TYR A 79 20.41 7.03 -12.65
N ALA A 80 19.26 7.09 -13.33
CA ALA A 80 19.14 6.70 -14.73
C ALA A 80 19.20 7.92 -15.66
N ILE A 81 19.75 7.70 -16.85
CA ILE A 81 19.76 8.61 -17.99
C ILE A 81 19.08 7.92 -19.19
N PRO A 82 18.75 8.64 -20.27
CA PRO A 82 18.08 8.03 -21.43
C PRO A 82 18.82 6.84 -22.04
N SER A 83 20.16 6.81 -21.94
CA SER A 83 20.98 5.72 -22.46
C SER A 83 21.16 4.54 -21.49
N SER A 84 20.67 4.62 -20.26
CA SER A 84 20.81 3.57 -19.24
C SER A 84 20.16 2.26 -19.70
N SER A 85 20.92 1.16 -19.63
CA SER A 85 20.48 -0.21 -19.91
C SER A 85 20.18 -1.03 -18.66
N SER A 86 20.50 -0.51 -17.48
CA SER A 86 20.20 -1.10 -16.19
C SER A 86 20.00 -0.02 -15.13
N TYR A 87 19.24 -0.35 -14.10
CA TYR A 87 19.04 0.45 -12.90
C TYR A 87 18.81 -0.51 -11.73
N PRO A 88 19.43 -0.30 -10.55
CA PRO A 88 19.20 -1.17 -9.40
C PRO A 88 17.74 -1.05 -8.94
N ILE A 89 17.07 -2.17 -8.68
CA ILE A 89 15.72 -2.14 -8.11
C ILE A 89 15.87 -1.76 -6.63
N LEU A 90 15.67 -0.48 -6.33
CA LEU A 90 15.72 0.07 -4.98
C LEU A 90 14.32 0.06 -4.39
N VAL A 91 14.12 -0.68 -3.29
CA VAL A 91 12.81 -0.87 -2.67
C VAL A 91 12.84 -0.51 -1.20
N PHE A 92 11.79 0.12 -0.72
CA PHE A 92 11.55 0.35 0.71
C PHE A 92 10.05 0.24 1.00
N ASN A 93 9.68 0.03 2.26
CA ASN A 93 8.28 -0.14 2.63
C ASN A 93 7.72 1.15 3.22
N TYR A 94 6.57 1.59 2.73
CA TYR A 94 5.91 2.82 3.16
C TYR A 94 4.47 2.92 2.62
N PRO A 95 3.52 3.48 3.38
CA PRO A 95 3.60 3.91 4.78
C PRO A 95 3.60 2.79 5.83
N LEU A 96 3.36 1.54 5.43
CA LEU A 96 3.38 0.35 6.30
C LEU A 96 4.57 -0.56 5.97
N GLN A 97 4.91 -1.50 6.86
CA GLN A 97 6.03 -2.41 6.67
C GLN A 97 5.83 -3.42 5.52
N ASP A 98 4.62 -3.58 5.02
CA ASP A 98 4.22 -4.55 4.02
C ASP A 98 3.85 -3.91 2.66
N GLU A 99 4.11 -2.61 2.51
CA GLU A 99 3.78 -1.84 1.30
C GLU A 99 5.06 -1.40 0.57
N PRO A 100 5.57 -2.21 -0.39
CA PRO A 100 6.79 -1.86 -1.09
C PRO A 100 6.60 -0.63 -1.98
N ASN A 101 7.67 0.14 -2.14
CA ASN A 101 7.80 1.27 -3.05
C ASN A 101 9.12 1.18 -3.82
N ILE A 102 9.13 1.59 -5.07
CA ILE A 102 10.29 1.59 -5.96
C ILE A 102 10.88 3.01 -5.96
N LEU A 103 12.11 3.17 -5.47
CA LEU A 103 12.84 4.43 -5.46
C LEU A 103 13.58 4.67 -6.78
N ILE A 104 13.33 5.80 -7.41
CA ILE A 104 13.85 6.15 -8.74
C ILE A 104 14.45 7.55 -8.70
N LYS A 105 15.68 7.69 -9.20
CA LYS A 105 16.29 8.97 -9.54
C LYS A 105 16.56 9.04 -11.03
N LEU A 106 16.04 10.08 -11.68
CA LEU A 106 16.25 10.34 -13.10
C LEU A 106 17.03 11.64 -13.27
N ARG A 107 18.09 11.60 -14.07
CA ARG A 107 18.95 12.76 -14.32
C ARG A 107 18.39 13.63 -15.44
N ASN A 108 18.48 14.95 -15.29
CA ASN A 108 18.11 15.95 -16.31
C ASN A 108 16.65 15.85 -16.79
N VAL A 109 15.73 15.57 -15.86
CA VAL A 109 14.28 15.57 -16.12
C VAL A 109 13.56 16.10 -14.89
N ILE A 110 12.47 16.84 -15.09
CA ILE A 110 11.61 17.36 -14.03
C ILE A 110 10.38 16.46 -13.93
N ILE A 111 10.27 15.75 -12.83
CA ILE A 111 9.12 14.89 -12.51
C ILE A 111 8.18 15.67 -11.56
N PRO A 112 6.88 15.79 -11.86
CA PRO A 112 5.93 16.45 -10.95
C PRO A 112 5.93 15.81 -9.54
N ASN A 113 5.93 16.65 -8.51
CA ASN A 113 5.93 16.28 -7.08
C ASN A 113 7.13 15.41 -6.63
N ALA A 114 8.22 15.39 -7.40
CA ALA A 114 9.48 14.78 -7.01
C ALA A 114 10.36 15.77 -6.24
N ILE A 115 11.39 15.26 -5.56
CA ILE A 115 12.51 16.09 -5.07
C ILE A 115 13.38 16.48 -6.26
N HIS A 116 13.79 17.75 -6.32
CA HIS A 116 14.69 18.26 -7.35
C HIS A 116 16.01 18.69 -6.74
N ILE A 117 17.10 18.07 -7.16
CA ILE A 117 18.45 18.43 -6.73
C ILE A 117 19.30 18.86 -7.93
N LYS A 118 20.23 19.80 -7.71
CA LYS A 118 21.21 20.16 -8.74
C LYS A 118 22.25 19.05 -8.85
N ASN A 119 22.56 18.64 -10.07
CA ASN A 119 23.61 17.66 -10.33
C ASN A 119 24.95 18.33 -10.61
N SER A 120 26.02 17.54 -10.60
CA SER A 120 27.40 17.98 -10.83
C SER A 120 27.64 18.56 -12.22
N GLU A 121 26.76 18.30 -13.19
CA GLU A 121 26.83 18.80 -14.57
C GLU A 121 26.03 20.09 -14.76
N GLY A 122 25.49 20.69 -13.68
CA GLY A 122 24.68 21.90 -13.72
C GLY A 122 23.20 21.68 -14.11
N GLY A 123 22.81 20.44 -14.33
CA GLY A 123 21.44 20.02 -14.57
C GLY A 123 20.63 19.82 -13.30
N THR A 124 19.43 19.26 -13.43
CA THR A 124 18.52 18.95 -12.32
C THR A 124 18.12 17.49 -12.37
N ASP A 125 18.39 16.76 -11.29
CA ASP A 125 17.94 15.38 -11.10
C ASP A 125 16.62 15.39 -10.32
N SER A 126 15.71 14.48 -10.68
CA SER A 126 14.46 14.26 -9.95
C SER A 126 14.52 12.94 -9.20
N ILE A 127 14.20 12.95 -7.92
CA ILE A 127 14.10 11.77 -7.05
C ILE A 127 12.63 11.59 -6.67
N THR A 128 12.08 10.43 -6.98
CA THR A 128 10.69 10.06 -6.71
C THR A 128 10.60 8.59 -6.32
N ALA A 129 9.48 8.19 -5.74
CA ALA A 129 9.18 6.77 -5.57
C ALA A 129 7.70 6.53 -5.88
N TYR A 130 7.42 5.29 -6.26
CA TYR A 130 6.08 4.85 -6.61
C TYR A 130 5.78 3.54 -5.89
N SER A 131 4.51 3.29 -5.58
CA SER A 131 4.09 2.00 -5.03
C SER A 131 4.61 0.86 -5.89
N GLY A 132 5.26 -0.08 -5.23
CA GLY A 132 5.72 -1.36 -5.77
C GLY A 132 4.59 -2.38 -5.90
N ILE A 133 3.32 -1.96 -5.80
CA ILE A 133 2.12 -2.78 -5.97
C ILE A 133 1.37 -2.32 -7.23
N CYS A 134 1.26 -3.22 -8.20
CA CYS A 134 0.62 -2.93 -9.48
C CYS A 134 -0.89 -2.70 -9.31
N GLN A 135 -1.40 -1.60 -9.88
CA GLN A 135 -2.81 -1.18 -9.81
C GLN A 135 -3.76 -2.01 -10.68
N HIS A 136 -3.27 -3.03 -11.39
CA HIS A 136 -4.11 -3.99 -12.11
C HIS A 136 -4.65 -5.11 -11.21
N LEU A 137 -3.77 -5.97 -10.68
CA LEU A 137 -4.15 -7.14 -9.86
C LEU A 137 -3.23 -7.34 -8.64
N GLY A 138 -2.41 -6.34 -8.29
CA GLY A 138 -1.60 -6.36 -7.06
C GLY A 138 -0.25 -7.08 -7.18
N CYS A 139 0.24 -7.38 -8.39
CA CYS A 139 1.61 -7.90 -8.54
C CYS A 139 2.63 -6.95 -7.93
N THR A 140 3.57 -7.49 -7.16
CA THR A 140 4.57 -6.73 -6.43
C THR A 140 5.96 -6.84 -7.05
N VAL A 141 6.91 -6.05 -6.57
CA VAL A 141 8.35 -6.21 -6.88
C VAL A 141 8.78 -7.67 -6.59
N PRO A 142 9.61 -8.31 -7.43
CA PRO A 142 10.28 -7.79 -8.64
C PRO A 142 9.50 -8.00 -9.94
N LEU A 143 8.22 -8.39 -9.88
CA LEU A 143 7.38 -8.51 -11.06
C LEU A 143 6.91 -7.14 -11.58
N LEU A 144 6.88 -6.13 -10.70
CA LEU A 144 6.78 -4.72 -11.05
C LEU A 144 8.12 -4.05 -10.74
N ASP A 145 8.86 -3.63 -11.76
CA ASP A 145 10.16 -2.99 -11.61
C ASP A 145 10.41 -1.93 -12.70
N TYR A 146 11.41 -1.08 -12.46
CA TYR A 146 11.78 -0.01 -13.37
C TYR A 146 12.78 -0.50 -14.42
N HIS A 147 12.43 -0.29 -15.68
CA HIS A 147 13.21 -0.62 -16.86
C HIS A 147 13.63 0.67 -17.57
N PRO A 148 14.90 1.10 -17.45
CA PRO A 148 15.37 2.35 -18.03
C PRO A 148 15.41 2.32 -19.58
N GLY A 149 15.70 3.46 -20.20
CA GLY A 149 15.50 3.72 -21.63
C GLY A 149 15.99 2.65 -22.60
N ASN A 150 17.10 1.95 -22.33
CA ASN A 150 17.61 0.88 -23.20
C ASN A 150 17.34 -0.55 -22.68
N SER A 151 16.55 -0.69 -21.61
CA SER A 151 16.33 -1.94 -20.88
C SER A 151 14.93 -2.51 -21.11
N ILE A 152 14.53 -2.72 -22.37
CA ILE A 152 13.18 -3.20 -22.70
C ILE A 152 13.06 -4.68 -22.30
N PRO A 153 12.19 -5.05 -21.33
CA PRO A 153 12.03 -6.44 -20.93
C PRO A 153 11.41 -7.26 -22.06
N PHE A 154 11.70 -8.56 -22.09
CA PHE A 154 11.22 -9.48 -23.13
C PHE A 154 9.69 -9.46 -23.24
N GLU A 155 8.99 -9.47 -22.11
CA GLU A 155 7.52 -9.44 -22.05
C GLU A 155 6.95 -8.16 -22.68
N ALA A 156 7.63 -7.02 -22.56
CA ALA A 156 7.20 -5.79 -23.22
C ALA A 156 7.41 -5.86 -24.75
N GLN A 157 8.46 -6.54 -25.20
CA GLN A 157 8.69 -6.76 -26.63
C GLN A 157 7.60 -7.63 -27.24
N LEU A 158 7.07 -8.61 -26.50
CA LEU A 158 5.96 -9.47 -26.94
C LEU A 158 4.67 -8.69 -27.24
N ILE A 159 4.46 -7.55 -26.58
CA ILE A 159 3.29 -6.68 -26.80
C ILE A 159 3.59 -5.51 -27.74
N GLY A 160 4.74 -5.52 -28.43
CA GLY A 160 5.06 -4.59 -29.51
C GLY A 160 6.01 -3.44 -29.15
N TYR A 161 6.58 -3.41 -27.94
CA TYR A 161 7.62 -2.44 -27.63
C TYR A 161 8.93 -2.74 -28.36
N THR A 162 9.53 -1.67 -28.88
CA THR A 162 10.81 -1.66 -29.58
C THR A 162 11.61 -0.44 -29.14
N LYS A 163 12.88 -0.35 -29.52
CA LYS A 163 13.72 0.81 -29.20
C LYS A 163 13.15 2.14 -29.72
N SER A 164 12.30 2.13 -30.75
CA SER A 164 11.76 3.37 -31.34
C SER A 164 10.51 3.90 -30.63
N ASN A 165 9.79 3.05 -29.89
CA ASN A 165 8.54 3.42 -29.20
C ASN A 165 8.61 3.24 -27.67
N TRP A 166 9.74 2.75 -27.14
CA TRP A 166 10.02 2.75 -25.72
C TRP A 166 10.28 4.19 -25.23
N PRO A 167 9.65 4.65 -24.14
CA PRO A 167 9.86 5.99 -23.63
C PRO A 167 11.32 6.29 -23.33
N THR A 168 11.72 7.57 -23.47
CA THR A 168 13.11 8.03 -23.34
C THR A 168 13.74 7.64 -22.00
N TYR A 169 13.00 7.75 -20.90
CA TYR A 169 13.43 7.31 -19.57
C TYR A 169 12.90 5.91 -19.21
N GLY A 170 12.35 5.18 -20.18
CA GLY A 170 11.75 3.88 -19.98
C GLY A 170 10.50 3.87 -19.12
N LEU A 171 10.14 2.69 -18.61
CA LEU A 171 8.87 2.43 -17.94
C LEU A 171 9.09 1.63 -16.66
N ILE A 172 8.23 1.85 -15.68
CA ILE A 172 7.94 0.83 -14.67
C ILE A 172 6.99 -0.16 -15.33
N TYR A 173 7.38 -1.42 -15.41
CA TYR A 173 6.68 -2.43 -16.19
C TYR A 173 6.29 -3.62 -15.32
N CYS A 174 5.02 -4.03 -15.39
CA CYS A 174 4.52 -5.20 -14.69
C CYS A 174 4.58 -6.42 -15.61
N LYS A 175 5.48 -7.35 -15.31
CA LYS A 175 5.71 -8.58 -16.08
C LYS A 175 4.56 -9.58 -16.01
N CYS A 176 3.62 -9.42 -15.06
CA CYS A 176 2.47 -10.31 -14.93
C CYS A 176 1.50 -10.21 -16.12
N HIS A 177 1.11 -8.97 -16.46
CA HIS A 177 0.05 -8.72 -17.45
C HIS A 177 0.42 -7.59 -18.41
N GLY A 178 1.58 -6.96 -18.24
CA GLY A 178 2.04 -5.87 -19.09
C GLY A 178 1.48 -4.50 -18.72
N SER A 179 1.13 -4.25 -17.46
CA SER A 179 0.81 -2.88 -17.01
C SER A 179 2.04 -1.98 -17.09
N GLN A 180 1.85 -0.76 -17.57
CA GLN A 180 2.92 0.15 -17.93
C GLN A 180 2.74 1.49 -17.22
N TYR A 181 3.83 2.01 -16.66
CA TYR A 181 3.82 3.31 -15.99
C TYR A 181 5.05 4.14 -16.36
N ASP A 182 4.83 5.37 -16.79
CA ASP A 182 5.86 6.32 -17.19
C ASP A 182 6.30 7.16 -15.98
N PRO A 183 7.51 6.91 -15.44
CA PRO A 183 7.96 7.56 -14.21
C PRO A 183 8.17 9.07 -14.36
N VAL A 184 8.24 9.61 -15.59
CA VAL A 184 8.41 11.07 -15.77
C VAL A 184 7.12 11.85 -15.56
N ARG A 185 5.95 11.18 -15.56
CA ARG A 185 4.64 11.81 -15.41
C ARG A 185 4.20 12.00 -13.95
N GLY A 186 5.05 11.66 -12.99
CA GLY A 186 4.76 11.85 -11.57
C GLY A 186 3.51 11.08 -11.15
N PRO A 187 2.51 11.71 -10.49
CA PRO A 187 1.30 11.03 -10.05
C PRO A 187 0.40 10.57 -11.19
N HIS A 188 0.62 11.01 -12.43
CA HIS A 188 -0.15 10.58 -13.61
C HIS A 188 0.63 9.57 -14.47
N ASN A 189 1.37 8.67 -13.82
CA ASN A 189 2.27 7.73 -14.48
C ASN A 189 1.57 6.62 -15.28
N LEU A 190 0.24 6.43 -15.24
CA LEU A 190 -0.40 5.42 -16.09
C LEU A 190 -0.09 5.67 -17.59
N TYR A 191 0.53 4.68 -18.23
CA TYR A 191 0.97 4.79 -19.61
C TYR A 191 0.08 3.98 -20.56
N ASN A 192 -0.83 4.67 -21.24
CA ASN A 192 -1.77 4.07 -22.21
C ASN A 192 -1.46 4.43 -23.67
N SER A 193 -0.32 5.05 -23.93
CA SER A 193 0.08 5.53 -25.27
C SER A 193 1.05 4.57 -25.97
N GLY A 194 1.27 3.39 -25.40
CA GLY A 194 2.16 2.37 -25.95
C GLY A 194 1.54 1.55 -27.09
N PRO A 195 2.30 0.57 -27.60
CA PRO A 195 1.84 -0.37 -28.64
C PRO A 195 0.60 -1.17 -28.23
N ALA A 196 0.41 -1.39 -26.93
CA ALA A 196 -0.80 -1.95 -26.34
C ALA A 196 -1.21 -1.11 -25.12
N PRO A 197 -2.52 -0.89 -24.89
CA PRO A 197 -2.99 -0.18 -23.71
C PRO A 197 -2.58 -0.92 -22.43
N SER A 198 -2.33 -0.18 -21.34
CA SER A 198 -2.00 -0.77 -20.06
C SER A 198 -3.25 -1.46 -19.48
N PRO A 199 -3.15 -2.71 -18.98
CA PRO A 199 -4.27 -3.34 -18.27
C PRO A 199 -4.60 -2.69 -16.92
N ALA A 200 -3.68 -1.91 -16.36
CA ALA A 200 -3.99 -1.15 -15.15
C ALA A 200 -4.89 0.03 -15.50
N ASN A 201 -5.82 0.35 -14.60
CA ASN A 201 -6.78 1.44 -14.77
C ASN A 201 -6.44 2.69 -13.93
N HIS A 202 -5.41 2.63 -13.08
CA HIS A 202 -4.95 3.75 -12.26
C HIS A 202 -3.42 3.87 -12.31
N SER A 203 -2.91 5.07 -12.06
CA SER A 203 -1.48 5.32 -11.87
C SER A 203 -0.98 4.69 -10.58
N LEU A 204 0.30 4.31 -10.53
CA LEU A 204 0.94 3.90 -9.28
C LEU A 204 0.96 5.09 -8.30
N PRO A 205 0.53 4.89 -7.04
CA PRO A 205 0.65 5.88 -5.98
C PRO A 205 2.08 6.40 -5.86
N GLN A 206 2.26 7.72 -5.93
CA GLN A 206 3.56 8.37 -5.76
C GLN A 206 3.82 8.64 -4.28
N VAL A 207 5.03 8.35 -3.79
CA VAL A 207 5.48 8.75 -2.46
C VAL A 207 5.88 10.21 -2.48
N LEU A 208 5.40 10.98 -1.51
CA LEU A 208 5.83 12.34 -1.24
C LEU A 208 7.06 12.29 -0.33
N PHE A 209 8.10 13.00 -0.75
CA PHE A 209 9.35 13.10 0.00
C PHE A 209 9.55 14.51 0.55
N TYR A 210 10.25 14.58 1.67
CA TYR A 210 10.95 15.76 2.16
C TYR A 210 12.45 15.50 2.07
N HIS A 211 13.19 16.48 1.56
CA HIS A 211 14.66 16.46 1.47
C HIS A 211 15.22 17.53 2.40
N ASP A 212 15.98 17.11 3.40
CA ASP A 212 16.74 18.04 4.23
C ASP A 212 18.01 18.45 3.50
N THR A 213 18.05 19.68 3.00
CA THR A 213 19.18 20.20 2.24
C THR A 213 20.46 20.39 3.06
N THR A 214 20.37 20.35 4.40
CA THR A 214 21.54 20.51 5.30
C THR A 214 22.27 19.19 5.47
N THR A 215 21.53 18.10 5.67
CA THR A 215 22.07 16.75 5.91
C THR A 215 22.09 15.88 4.65
N ASP A 216 21.42 16.34 3.58
CA ASP A 216 21.13 15.61 2.34
C ASP A 216 20.19 14.41 2.53
N TYR A 217 19.54 14.25 3.70
CA TYR A 217 18.70 13.10 4.02
C TYR A 217 17.31 13.16 3.38
N LEU A 218 16.74 11.99 3.10
CA LEU A 218 15.41 11.84 2.52
C LEU A 218 14.42 11.21 3.50
N TYR A 219 13.25 11.82 3.57
CA TYR A 219 12.14 11.38 4.41
C TYR A 219 10.91 11.13 3.55
N ALA A 220 10.32 9.95 3.63
CA ALA A 220 8.97 9.73 3.12
C ALA A 220 7.97 10.37 4.10
N VAL A 221 7.06 11.19 3.58
CA VAL A 221 6.14 12.01 4.40
C VAL A 221 4.66 11.86 4.01
N GLY A 222 4.38 11.20 2.89
CA GLY A 222 3.01 10.89 2.51
C GLY A 222 2.92 10.11 1.21
N MET A 223 1.69 9.77 0.83
CA MET A 223 1.35 9.36 -0.53
C MET A 223 0.65 10.52 -1.23
N ASN A 224 0.84 10.66 -2.53
CA ASN A 224 0.25 11.75 -3.30
C ASN A 224 -1.28 11.55 -3.41
N PRO A 225 -2.09 12.52 -2.95
CA PRO A 225 -3.56 12.38 -2.88
C PRO A 225 -4.27 12.40 -4.24
N VAL A 226 -3.54 12.71 -5.32
CA VAL A 226 -4.05 12.61 -6.70
C VAL A 226 -4.15 11.15 -7.17
N ASN A 227 -3.44 10.23 -6.51
CA ASN A 227 -3.46 8.82 -6.85
C ASN A 227 -4.60 8.07 -6.16
N ALA A 228 -4.98 6.94 -6.75
CA ALA A 228 -5.81 5.95 -6.09
C ALA A 228 -5.14 5.40 -4.83
N VAL A 229 -5.93 4.85 -3.91
CA VAL A 229 -5.39 4.06 -2.79
C VAL A 229 -4.48 2.95 -3.30
N ILE A 230 -3.53 2.54 -2.45
CA ILE A 230 -2.69 1.37 -2.71
C ILE A 230 -3.62 0.17 -2.89
N ARG A 231 -3.46 -0.55 -4.01
CA ARG A 231 -4.32 -1.68 -4.36
C ARG A 231 -4.08 -2.82 -3.37
N THR A 232 -4.96 -2.90 -2.37
CA THR A 232 -5.12 -3.87 -1.27
C THR A 232 -5.88 -3.21 -0.13
N HIS A 233 -5.91 -1.87 -0.10
CA HIS A 233 -6.55 -1.03 0.91
C HIS A 233 -7.97 -0.57 0.55
N LEU A 234 -8.48 -0.94 -0.64
CA LEU A 234 -9.85 -0.65 -1.05
C LEU A 234 -10.84 -1.38 -0.13
N TRP A 235 -11.54 -0.64 0.71
CA TRP A 235 -12.56 -1.17 1.62
C TRP A 235 -13.79 -1.71 0.88
N GLN A 236 -14.10 -1.12 -0.28
CA GLN A 236 -15.23 -1.51 -1.14
C GLN A 236 -14.79 -1.60 -2.60
N PRO A 237 -15.48 -2.40 -3.44
CA PRO A 237 -15.23 -2.44 -4.88
C PRO A 237 -15.36 -1.07 -5.59
N ASN A 238 -15.93 -0.07 -4.90
CA ASN A 238 -16.07 1.32 -5.35
C ASN A 238 -15.50 2.35 -4.32
N GLY A 239 -14.53 1.96 -3.48
CA GLY A 239 -13.88 2.88 -2.54
C GLY A 239 -13.31 4.12 -3.23
N GLU A 240 -13.24 5.25 -2.51
CA GLU A 240 -12.82 6.54 -3.07
C GLU A 240 -11.47 6.42 -3.77
N VAL A 241 -11.44 6.75 -5.06
CA VAL A 241 -10.26 6.59 -5.93
C VAL A 241 -9.34 7.82 -5.83
N TYR A 242 -9.75 8.86 -5.10
CA TYR A 242 -9.03 10.11 -4.87
C TYR A 242 -9.66 10.86 -3.69
N GLY A 243 -8.92 11.76 -3.03
CA GLY A 243 -9.48 12.63 -1.98
C GLY A 243 -8.86 12.44 -0.59
N PRO A 244 -9.30 13.20 0.44
CA PRO A 244 -8.78 13.10 1.80
C PRO A 244 -9.05 11.74 2.46
N GLU A 245 -10.10 11.03 2.06
CA GLU A 245 -10.49 9.70 2.56
C GLU A 245 -9.46 8.62 2.19
N VAL A 246 -8.76 8.78 1.07
CA VAL A 246 -7.66 7.91 0.61
C VAL A 246 -6.54 7.81 1.65
N VAL A 247 -6.33 8.86 2.44
CA VAL A 247 -5.29 8.88 3.49
C VAL A 247 -5.63 7.89 4.61
N GLU A 248 -6.91 7.76 4.96
CA GLU A 248 -7.35 6.86 6.02
C GLU A 248 -7.35 5.39 5.54
N GLU A 249 -7.77 5.15 4.30
CA GLU A 249 -7.79 3.80 3.72
C GLU A 249 -6.38 3.22 3.57
N ASN A 250 -5.42 4.01 3.07
CA ASN A 250 -4.01 3.65 2.86
C ASN A 250 -3.24 3.30 4.13
N LEU A 251 -3.83 3.45 5.31
CA LEU A 251 -3.20 3.13 6.58
C LEU A 251 -3.93 2.00 7.31
N SER A 252 -4.97 1.40 6.73
CA SER A 252 -5.71 0.30 7.39
C SER A 252 -5.10 -1.08 7.10
N GLY A 253 -5.03 -1.94 8.12
CA GLY A 253 -4.83 -3.39 7.94
C GLY A 253 -3.38 -3.92 7.81
N GLY A 254 -2.36 -3.07 7.73
CA GLY A 254 -0.94 -3.50 7.66
C GLY A 254 -0.18 -3.37 8.99
N THR A 255 1.16 -3.43 8.93
CA THR A 255 2.03 -3.31 10.11
C THR A 255 2.72 -1.94 10.19
N ALA A 256 2.70 -1.29 11.35
CA ALA A 256 3.27 0.05 11.54
C ALA A 256 4.76 0.06 11.26
N LEU A 257 5.29 1.10 10.60
CA LEU A 257 6.73 1.27 10.47
C LEU A 257 7.44 1.29 11.82
N PRO A 258 8.69 0.79 11.90
CA PRO A 258 9.47 0.85 13.13
C PRO A 258 9.79 2.31 13.48
N TYR A 259 9.49 2.68 14.72
CA TYR A 259 9.89 3.97 15.29
C TYR A 259 11.27 3.85 15.95
N ASP A 260 12.20 4.74 15.58
CA ASP A 260 13.54 4.79 16.14
C ASP A 260 13.64 5.94 17.16
N ASN A 261 13.69 5.60 18.45
CA ASN A 261 13.78 6.57 19.54
C ASN A 261 15.07 7.40 19.53
N THR A 262 16.14 6.90 18.90
CA THR A 262 17.42 7.62 18.85
C THR A 262 17.40 8.73 17.80
N ILE A 263 16.63 8.52 16.73
CA ILE A 263 16.46 9.47 15.62
C ILE A 263 15.22 10.34 15.84
N GLY A 264 14.28 9.91 16.69
CA GLY A 264 13.02 10.59 16.94
C GLY A 264 12.07 10.55 15.74
N ASN A 265 12.19 9.52 14.89
CA ASN A 265 11.39 9.37 13.67
C ASN A 265 11.11 7.89 13.37
N TYR A 266 10.13 7.64 12.50
CA TYR A 266 10.03 6.33 11.86
C TYR A 266 11.19 6.13 10.90
N LYS A 267 11.52 4.87 10.60
CA LYS A 267 12.52 4.54 9.58
C LYS A 267 12.01 3.50 8.61
N THR A 268 12.50 3.56 7.38
CA THR A 268 12.28 2.55 6.36
C THR A 268 13.59 2.19 5.69
N VAL A 269 13.83 0.91 5.52
CA VAL A 269 15.08 0.39 4.98
C VAL A 269 14.97 0.29 3.47
N VAL A 270 15.87 0.95 2.76
CA VAL A 270 15.99 0.80 1.31
C VAL A 270 16.93 -0.38 1.03
N VAL A 271 16.40 -1.38 0.33
CA VAL A 271 17.12 -2.57 -0.10
C VAL A 271 17.23 -2.61 -1.62
N SER A 272 18.29 -3.23 -2.14
CA SER A 272 18.39 -3.57 -3.56
C SER A 272 17.94 -5.02 -3.77
N SER A 273 17.17 -5.30 -4.83
CA SER A 273 16.79 -6.69 -5.17
C SER A 273 17.97 -7.55 -5.62
N SER A 274 19.12 -6.95 -5.96
CA SER A 274 20.39 -7.67 -6.01
C SER A 274 20.92 -7.72 -4.59
N ASN A 275 21.05 -8.91 -3.99
CA ASN A 275 21.52 -9.22 -2.62
C ASN A 275 22.90 -8.65 -2.24
N PHE A 276 23.16 -7.38 -2.50
CA PHE A 276 24.41 -6.68 -2.27
C PHE A 276 24.16 -5.45 -1.42
N LYS A 277 25.22 -5.07 -0.69
CA LYS A 277 25.36 -3.81 0.05
C LYS A 277 24.78 -2.64 -0.75
N TRP A 278 24.16 -1.70 -0.04
CA TRP A 278 23.65 -0.44 -0.58
C TRP A 278 24.57 0.12 -1.68
N SER A 279 24.02 0.30 -2.88
CA SER A 279 24.78 0.65 -4.08
C SER A 279 25.22 2.11 -4.14
N GLY A 280 24.82 2.94 -3.18
CA GLY A 280 25.20 4.36 -3.10
C GLY A 280 26.55 4.62 -2.41
N ARG A 281 27.10 3.64 -1.69
CA ARG A 281 28.40 3.75 -1.02
C ARG A 281 29.49 3.03 -1.81
N PHE A 282 29.95 3.67 -2.89
CA PHE A 282 31.20 3.32 -3.56
C PHE A 282 32.13 4.53 -3.57
#